data_AF-A0A1A8Y3C8-F1
#
_entry.id   AF-A0A1A8Y3C8-F1
#
_cell.length_a   1.000
_cell.length_b   1.000
_cell.length_c   1.000
_cell.angle_alpha   90.00
_cell.angle_beta   90.00
_cell.angle_gamma   90.00
#
_symmetry.space_group_name_H-M   'P 1'
#
loop_
_entity.id
_entity.type
_entity.pdbx_description
1 polymer ?
#
loop_
_entity_poly.entity_id
_entity_poly.type
_entity_poly.pdbx_seq_one_letter_code
_entity_poly.pdbx_strand_id
1 'polypeptide(L)'
;MQHVLPKGLRRARNFGFLHPNCKRLIALLHVVLKFAPGRALAWVKERPPFLCACCGAVMAIVKTRIRSGIERLMPVPIVTQAVL
;
A
#
# COMPACT_ATOMS: atom_id res chain seq x y z
N MET A 1 12.09 -25.53 6.04
CA MET A 1 11.71 -24.20 5.49
C MET A 1 12.23 -24.07 4.07
N GLN A 2 11.38 -24.47 3.13
CA GLN A 2 11.55 -24.26 1.69
C GLN A 2 11.59 -22.76 1.36
N HIS A 3 12.21 -22.45 0.23
CA HIS A 3 12.35 -21.10 -0.31
C HIS A 3 11.02 -20.66 -0.94
N VAL A 4 10.37 -19.66 -0.36
CA VAL A 4 9.27 -18.88 -1.00
C VAL A 4 9.37 -17.46 -0.47
N LEU A 5 9.47 -16.48 -1.39
CA LEU A 5 10.34 -15.28 -1.39
C LEU A 5 11.59 -15.44 -0.51
N PRO A 6 12.79 -15.50 -1.12
CA PRO A 6 13.97 -16.16 -0.58
C PRO A 6 14.09 -15.90 0.91
N LYS A 7 14.19 -16.98 1.69
CA LYS A 7 14.15 -17.07 3.16
C LYS A 7 14.64 -15.83 3.94
N GLY A 8 15.62 -15.10 3.41
CA GLY A 8 16.11 -13.82 3.94
C GLY A 8 15.12 -12.65 3.97
N LEU A 9 14.10 -12.57 3.09
CA LEU A 9 13.16 -11.43 3.09
C LEU A 9 12.08 -11.52 4.18
N ARG A 10 11.76 -12.74 4.64
CA ARG A 10 10.89 -12.91 5.82
C ARG A 10 11.61 -12.51 7.10
N ARG A 11 12.94 -12.69 7.17
CA ARG A 11 13.79 -12.14 8.24
C ARG A 11 13.98 -10.63 8.14
N ALA A 12 13.95 -10.05 6.94
CA ALA A 12 14.06 -8.60 6.76
C ALA A 12 12.95 -7.82 7.47
N ARG A 13 11.73 -8.37 7.58
CA ARG A 13 10.63 -7.75 8.35
C ARG A 13 10.90 -7.64 9.86
N ASN A 14 11.95 -8.28 10.36
CA ASN A 14 12.45 -8.15 11.72
C ASN A 14 13.91 -7.67 11.75
N PHE A 15 14.37 -6.92 10.74
CA PHE A 15 15.73 -6.40 10.74
C PHE A 15 15.80 -4.96 10.22
N GLY A 16 16.75 -4.18 10.75
CA GLY A 16 16.94 -2.77 10.40
C GLY A 16 15.65 -1.96 10.54
N PHE A 17 15.42 -1.03 9.62
CA PHE A 17 14.24 -0.15 9.63
C PHE A 17 12.90 -0.87 9.41
N LEU A 18 12.91 -2.08 8.86
CA LEU A 18 11.67 -2.85 8.64
C LEU A 18 11.19 -3.57 9.90
N HIS A 19 11.97 -3.59 10.98
CA HIS A 19 11.57 -4.22 12.25
C HIS A 19 10.44 -3.41 12.94
N PRO A 20 9.40 -4.07 13.49
CA PRO A 20 8.24 -3.39 14.06
C PRO A 20 8.55 -2.45 15.24
N ASN A 21 9.65 -2.68 15.95
CA ASN A 21 10.09 -1.80 17.06
C ASN A 21 10.96 -0.61 16.60
N CYS A 22 11.38 -0.55 15.33
CA CYS A 22 12.25 0.52 14.83
C CYS A 22 11.50 1.82 14.46
N LYS A 23 10.20 1.92 14.79
CA LYS A 23 9.37 3.11 14.53
C LYS A 23 9.96 4.41 15.10
N ARG A 24 10.54 4.36 16.31
CA ARG A 24 11.18 5.53 16.95
C ARG A 24 12.44 5.97 16.20
N LEU A 25 13.23 5.02 15.70
CA LEU A 25 14.42 5.31 14.90
C LEU A 25 14.06 5.93 13.54
N ILE A 26 13.01 5.42 12.90
CA ILE A 26 12.46 6.02 11.67
C ILE A 26 11.99 7.46 11.92
N ALA A 27 11.28 7.70 13.03
CA ALA A 27 10.84 9.06 13.39
C ALA A 27 12.02 10.01 13.62
N LEU A 28 13.07 9.55 14.32
CA LEU A 28 14.30 10.31 14.51
C LEU A 28 14.96 10.66 13.17
N LEU A 29 15.05 9.69 12.25
CA LEU A 29 15.60 9.91 10.91
C LEU A 29 14.80 10.96 10.13
N HIS A 30 13.47 10.95 10.22
CA HIS A 30 12.66 11.98 9.58
C HIS A 30 13.00 13.39 10.09
N VAL A 31 13.24 13.54 11.40
CA VAL A 31 13.62 14.83 11.99
C VAL A 31 15.04 15.24 11.59
N VAL A 32 16.03 14.36 11.75
CA VAL A 32 17.44 14.64 11.47
C VAL A 32 17.66 14.96 9.99
N LEU A 33 17.03 14.19 9.10
CA LEU A 33 17.14 14.39 7.66
C LEU A 33 16.17 15.47 7.13
N LYS A 34 15.37 16.10 8.01
CA LYS A 34 14.29 17.03 7.62
C LYS A 34 13.36 16.44 6.55
N PHE A 35 13.18 15.11 6.58
CA PHE A 35 12.37 14.38 5.61
C PHE A 35 10.89 14.54 5.94
N ALA A 36 10.15 15.17 5.03
CA ALA A 36 8.72 15.42 5.16
C ALA A 36 7.94 14.43 4.28
N PRO A 37 7.46 13.28 4.81
CA PRO A 37 6.79 12.25 4.00
C PRO A 37 5.50 12.76 3.34
N GLY A 38 4.78 13.70 3.97
CA GLY A 38 3.60 14.33 3.38
C GLY A 38 3.91 15.13 2.11
N ARG A 39 5.09 15.77 2.05
CA ARG A 39 5.54 16.44 0.81
C ARG A 39 5.92 15.44 -0.26
N ALA A 40 6.58 14.34 0.10
CA ALA A 40 6.94 13.26 -0.83
C ALA A 40 5.70 12.56 -1.43
N LEU A 41 4.61 12.47 -0.68
CA LEU A 41 3.32 11.95 -1.17
C LEU A 41 2.77 12.72 -2.37
N ALA A 42 3.02 14.03 -2.45
CA ALA A 42 2.63 14.84 -3.61
C ALA A 42 3.36 14.44 -4.91
N TRP A 43 4.48 13.72 -4.81
CA TRP A 43 5.29 13.25 -5.93
C TRP A 43 4.95 11.79 -6.30
N VAL A 44 4.09 11.14 -5.53
CA VAL A 44 3.66 9.78 -5.83
C VAL A 44 2.75 9.85 -7.04
N LYS A 45 3.27 9.40 -8.17
CA LYS A 45 2.48 9.28 -9.40
C LYS A 45 1.28 8.38 -9.14
N GLU A 46 0.10 8.83 -9.58
CA GLU A 46 -1.09 8.01 -9.51
C GLU A 46 -0.86 6.69 -10.23
N ARG A 47 -1.37 5.61 -9.60
CA ARG A 47 -1.29 4.28 -10.19
C ARG A 47 -2.09 4.29 -11.49
N PRO A 48 -1.56 3.75 -12.61
CA PRO A 48 -2.33 3.65 -13.83
C PRO A 48 -3.63 2.86 -13.58
N PRO A 49 -4.76 3.28 -14.18
CA PRO A 49 -6.02 2.59 -14.01
C PRO A 49 -5.94 1.16 -14.57
N PHE A 50 -6.68 0.24 -13.95
CA PHE A 50 -6.90 -1.07 -14.55
C PHE A 50 -7.92 -0.93 -15.68
N LEU A 51 -7.56 -1.38 -16.87
CA LEU A 51 -8.45 -1.33 -18.04
C LEU A 51 -8.99 -2.72 -18.37
N CYS A 52 -10.26 -2.78 -18.75
CA CYS A 52 -10.87 -4.00 -19.25
C CYS A 52 -10.23 -4.38 -20.59
N ALA A 53 -9.77 -5.63 -20.73
CA ALA A 53 -9.14 -6.11 -21.96
C ALA A 53 -10.11 -6.15 -23.16
N CYS A 54 -11.42 -6.23 -22.92
CA CYS A 54 -12.42 -6.35 -23.99
C CYS A 54 -12.89 -4.98 -24.52
N CYS A 55 -13.06 -3.98 -23.64
CA CYS A 55 -13.68 -2.70 -24.00
C CYS A 55 -12.89 -1.45 -23.58
N GLY A 56 -11.75 -1.61 -22.89
CA GLY A 56 -10.91 -0.50 -22.44
C GLY A 56 -11.48 0.32 -21.28
N ALA A 57 -12.64 -0.04 -20.73
CA ALA A 57 -13.24 0.68 -19.61
C ALA A 57 -12.40 0.58 -18.33
N VAL A 58 -12.41 1.63 -17.50
CA VAL A 58 -11.71 1.67 -16.22
C VAL A 58 -12.41 0.76 -15.20
N MET A 59 -11.62 -0.11 -14.57
CA MET A 59 -12.08 -1.09 -13.58
C MET A 59 -11.81 -0.62 -12.15
N ALA A 60 -12.77 -0.87 -11.25
CA ALA A 60 -12.62 -0.62 -9.82
C ALA A 60 -12.15 -1.88 -9.07
N ILE A 61 -11.27 -1.69 -8.08
CA ILE A 61 -10.86 -2.78 -7.18
C ILE A 61 -11.97 -2.99 -6.15
N VAL A 62 -12.71 -4.09 -6.28
CA VAL A 62 -13.83 -4.41 -5.36
C VAL A 62 -13.34 -5.01 -4.04
N LYS A 63 -12.25 -5.79 -4.06
CA LYS A 63 -11.73 -6.47 -2.86
C LYS A 63 -10.24 -6.74 -2.96
N THR A 64 -9.49 -6.44 -1.90
CA THR A 64 -8.09 -6.84 -1.75
C THR A 64 -7.97 -7.95 -0.70
N ARG A 65 -7.01 -8.89 -0.88
CA ARG A 65 -6.75 -9.97 0.10
C ARG A 65 -6.03 -9.50 1.36
N ILE A 66 -5.51 -8.28 1.35
CA ILE A 66 -4.89 -7.63 2.50
C ILE A 66 -5.91 -6.63 3.04
N ARG A 67 -6.22 -6.70 4.34
CA ARG A 67 -7.03 -5.68 5.00
C ARG A 67 -6.28 -4.35 4.92
N SER A 68 -6.88 -3.35 4.29
CA SER A 68 -6.26 -2.04 4.27
C SER A 68 -6.38 -1.43 5.68
N GLY A 69 -5.31 -0.82 6.19
CA GLY A 69 -5.37 -0.09 7.46
C GLY A 69 -6.28 1.14 7.41
N ILE A 70 -6.71 1.53 6.20
CA ILE A 70 -7.48 2.73 5.86
C ILE A 70 -8.99 2.45 5.87
N GLU A 71 -9.42 1.18 5.79
CA GLU A 71 -10.84 0.75 5.78
C GLU A 71 -11.70 1.31 6.93
N ARG A 72 -11.09 1.74 8.04
CA ARG A 72 -11.83 2.35 9.16
C ARG A 72 -12.31 3.78 8.91
N LEU A 73 -11.86 4.45 7.85
CA LEU A 73 -12.07 5.88 7.66
C LEU A 73 -12.96 6.25 6.46
N MET A 74 -13.35 5.30 5.60
CA MET A 74 -14.07 5.61 4.36
C MET A 74 -15.25 4.64 4.15
N PRO A 75 -16.47 5.12 3.87
CA PRO A 75 -17.57 4.27 3.43
C PRO A 75 -17.21 3.64 2.07
N VAL A 76 -17.43 2.33 1.96
CA VAL A 76 -17.23 1.57 0.71
C VAL A 76 -18.17 2.14 -0.36
N PRO A 77 -17.71 2.49 -1.57
CA PRO A 77 -18.60 2.92 -2.63
C PRO A 77 -19.51 1.74 -3.03
N ILE A 78 -20.82 1.93 -2.85
CA ILE A 78 -21.86 0.99 -3.28
C ILE A 78 -21.90 1.05 -4.81
N VAL A 79 -21.36 0.03 -5.46
CA VAL A 79 -21.52 -0.14 -6.91
C VAL A 79 -22.97 -0.58 -7.15
N THR A 80 -23.80 0.31 -7.68
CA THR A 80 -25.13 -0.04 -8.19
C THR A 80 -24.97 -0.84 -9.48
N GLN A 81 -25.35 -2.12 -9.44
CA GLN A 81 -25.56 -2.90 -10.66
C GLN A 81 -26.80 -2.34 -11.36
N ALA A 82 -26.62 -1.64 -12.47
CA ALA A 82 -27.72 -1.38 -13.39
C ALA A 82 -27.96 -2.66 -14.21
N VAL A 83 -29.08 -3.31 -13.94
CA VAL A 83 -29.66 -4.37 -14.77
C VAL A 83 -30.50 -3.69 -15.84
N LEU A 84 -30.16 -3.86 -17.11
CA LEU A 84 -31.08 -3.93 -18.24
C LEU A 84 -30.48 -4.86 -19.30
#